data_AF-A0A7X8UNC2-F1
#
_entry.id   AF-A0A7X8UNC2-F1
#
_cell.length_a   1.000
_cell.length_b   1.000
_cell.length_c   1.000
_cell.angle_alpha   90.00
_cell.angle_beta   90.00
_cell.angle_gamma   90.00
#
_symmetry.space_group_name_H-M   'P 1'
#
loop_
_entity.id
_entity.type
_entity.pdbx_description
1 polymer ?
#
loop_
_entity_poly.entity_id
_entity_poly.type
_entity_poly.pdbx_seq_one_letter_code
_entity_poly.pdbx_strand_id
1 'polypeptide(L)'
;MSTEHSHNLAQPGELTVDAILPKETRRFGDDAWFFDFGRSAFGTLQLTTDSPRAAKATLHLGEKLDANARIDRDPPGCIRHRAIELHLPAGRLRQQITIPPDKRNTAPGAIRMPEHLFEVLPFRYAELVLHDKPDVKVSEVRQLAVFHPFDESASHFRCDDERLYRVWELCKYSIKATSFCGIYVDGDRERIPYEADAYINQLSHYGVDAEYEMERFRQRYRKVLQSLHRVCFQEGRGFFVDGEGSCHASLHANMLPAALGLVPAGIEASVMKHIRSRGMACSVYGAQYLLEACYRLGDADYALDLMTAGHDRGWLNMLRVGSTITMEAWDLRYKNNLDWNHAWGAAPANIIPRFIVGVQPAKPGFEEVLVAPQPGRLQTVEAKVPTPNGPVFVRIEPDVAAGRRVQIDSPAPVRLDRSGLSCHGLADTSTVALKAGRHVIIV
;
A
#
# COMPACT_ATOMS: atom_id res chain seq x y z
N MET A 1 -18.38 -31.73 14.79
CA MET A 1 -17.15 -30.93 14.86
C MET A 1 -16.83 -30.47 13.44
N SER A 2 -17.39 -29.35 13.05
CA SER A 2 -17.15 -28.69 11.76
C SER A 2 -15.91 -27.81 11.91
N THR A 3 -14.82 -28.16 11.24
CA THR A 3 -13.63 -27.32 11.14
C THR A 3 -13.93 -26.21 10.13
N GLU A 4 -14.19 -25.01 10.62
CA GLU A 4 -14.16 -23.77 9.83
C GLU A 4 -12.77 -23.66 9.17
N HIS A 5 -12.67 -23.99 7.88
CA HIS A 5 -11.56 -23.55 7.05
C HIS A 5 -11.87 -22.12 6.64
N SER A 6 -11.53 -21.17 7.53
CA SER A 6 -11.40 -19.78 7.13
C SER A 6 -10.24 -19.70 6.14
N HIS A 7 -10.55 -19.74 4.83
CA HIS A 7 -9.60 -19.30 3.82
C HIS A 7 -9.39 -17.79 4.03
N ASN A 8 -8.38 -17.44 4.82
CA ASN A 8 -7.90 -16.06 4.91
C ASN A 8 -7.33 -15.72 3.53
N LEU A 9 -8.13 -15.04 2.70
CA LEU A 9 -7.65 -14.38 1.49
C LEU A 9 -6.52 -13.42 1.86
N ALA A 10 -5.50 -13.35 1.02
CA ALA A 10 -4.38 -12.45 1.25
C ALA A 10 -4.85 -10.99 1.24
N GLN A 11 -4.27 -10.15 2.11
CA GLN A 11 -4.53 -8.71 2.04
C GLN A 11 -3.94 -8.16 0.72
N PRO A 12 -4.59 -7.19 0.06
CA PRO A 12 -4.04 -6.59 -1.15
C PRO A 12 -2.62 -6.06 -0.95
N GLY A 13 -1.65 -6.64 -1.68
CA GLY A 13 -0.23 -6.26 -1.61
C GLY A 13 0.58 -6.96 -0.50
N GLU A 14 0.01 -7.97 0.15
CA GLU A 14 0.75 -8.86 1.06
C GLU A 14 1.81 -9.66 0.30
N LEU A 15 3.02 -9.73 0.86
CA LEU A 15 4.13 -10.52 0.35
C LEU A 15 4.74 -11.33 1.48
N THR A 16 5.10 -12.58 1.20
CA THR A 16 5.78 -13.48 2.10
C THR A 16 7.22 -13.72 1.67
N VAL A 17 8.08 -14.09 2.62
CA VAL A 17 9.48 -14.44 2.37
C VAL A 17 9.71 -15.89 2.81
N ASP A 18 9.97 -16.76 1.84
CA ASP A 18 10.32 -18.16 2.09
C ASP A 18 11.85 -18.32 2.12
N ALA A 19 12.35 -19.04 3.12
CA ALA A 19 13.77 -19.28 3.30
C ALA A 19 14.18 -20.66 2.75
N ILE A 20 14.48 -20.71 1.45
CA ILE A 20 14.74 -21.95 0.68
C ILE A 20 16.18 -22.43 0.88
N LEU A 21 16.34 -23.71 1.23
CA LEU A 21 17.65 -24.36 1.35
C LEU A 21 18.17 -24.83 -0.02
N PRO A 22 19.50 -24.85 -0.26
CA PRO A 22 20.04 -25.44 -1.47
C PRO A 22 19.72 -26.94 -1.52
N LYS A 23 19.31 -27.43 -2.70
CA LYS A 23 19.18 -28.87 -2.97
C LYS A 23 20.54 -29.53 -3.12
N GLU A 24 21.54 -28.77 -3.53
CA GLU A 24 22.88 -29.25 -3.71
C GLU A 24 23.90 -28.18 -3.31
N THR A 25 24.96 -28.63 -2.63
CA THR A 25 26.12 -27.80 -2.29
C THR A 25 27.37 -28.52 -2.75
N ARG A 26 28.24 -27.81 -3.47
CA ARG A 26 29.53 -28.35 -3.95
C ARG A 26 30.65 -27.37 -3.63
N ARG A 27 31.88 -27.89 -3.52
CA ARG A 27 33.09 -27.08 -3.60
C ARG A 27 33.75 -27.27 -4.96
N PHE A 28 34.15 -26.17 -5.58
CA PHE A 28 35.06 -26.16 -6.71
C PHE A 28 36.44 -25.81 -6.16
N GLY A 29 37.31 -26.81 -6.04
CA GLY A 29 38.62 -26.65 -5.42
C GLY A 29 38.55 -26.11 -3.99
N ASP A 30 39.54 -25.30 -3.62
CA ASP A 30 39.63 -24.63 -2.33
C ASP A 30 39.17 -23.18 -2.36
N ASP A 31 38.73 -22.69 -3.53
CA ASP A 31 38.48 -21.29 -3.79
C ASP A 31 37.02 -20.96 -4.09
N ALA A 32 36.12 -21.94 -4.27
CA ALA A 32 34.71 -21.62 -4.49
C ALA A 32 33.72 -22.60 -3.87
N TRP A 33 32.65 -22.02 -3.32
CA TRP A 33 31.43 -22.74 -2.93
C TRP A 33 30.34 -22.53 -3.95
N PHE A 34 29.60 -23.57 -4.28
CA PHE A 34 28.49 -23.55 -5.22
C PHE A 34 27.22 -24.12 -4.60
N PHE A 35 26.10 -23.46 -4.87
CA PHE A 35 24.78 -23.79 -4.31
C PHE A 35 23.75 -23.83 -5.44
N ASP A 36 23.02 -24.94 -5.59
CA ASP A 36 21.86 -25.08 -6.47
C ASP A 36 20.58 -25.19 -5.63
N PHE A 37 19.67 -24.23 -5.77
CA PHE A 37 18.37 -24.20 -5.09
C PHE A 37 17.30 -25.05 -5.81
N GLY A 38 17.63 -25.60 -6.99
CA GLY A 38 16.78 -26.45 -7.80
C GLY A 38 15.80 -25.71 -8.71
N ARG A 39 15.37 -24.51 -8.32
CA ARG A 39 14.51 -23.62 -9.12
C ARG A 39 14.99 -22.17 -8.98
N SER A 40 14.72 -21.33 -9.98
CA SER A 40 14.95 -19.88 -9.85
C SER A 40 13.86 -19.26 -9.00
N ALA A 41 14.21 -18.38 -8.06
CA ALA A 41 13.25 -17.56 -7.34
C ALA A 41 13.71 -16.10 -7.30
N PHE A 42 12.74 -15.19 -7.20
CA PHE A 42 12.97 -13.76 -7.05
C PHE A 42 13.27 -13.48 -5.59
N GLY A 43 14.53 -13.19 -5.27
CA GLY A 43 14.92 -13.05 -3.88
C GLY A 43 16.31 -12.48 -3.70
N THR A 44 16.82 -12.62 -2.47
CA THR A 44 18.23 -12.42 -2.15
C THR A 44 18.82 -13.66 -1.48
N LEU A 45 20.13 -13.65 -1.27
CA LEU A 45 20.84 -14.69 -0.56
C LEU A 45 21.06 -14.29 0.91
N GLN A 46 20.92 -15.24 1.82
CA GLN A 46 21.45 -15.15 3.16
C GLN A 46 22.48 -16.26 3.35
N LEU A 47 23.65 -15.91 3.87
CA LEU A 47 24.65 -16.90 4.22
C LEU A 47 25.33 -16.61 5.56
N THR A 48 25.80 -17.69 6.18
CA THR A 48 26.62 -17.67 7.38
C THR A 48 28.00 -18.21 7.05
N THR A 49 29.00 -17.34 7.12
CA THR A 49 30.42 -17.67 6.94
C THR A 49 31.15 -17.70 8.27
N ASP A 50 32.17 -18.53 8.39
CA ASP A 50 33.13 -18.51 9.48
C ASP A 50 34.53 -18.44 8.87
N SER A 51 35.28 -17.37 9.19
CA SER A 51 36.60 -17.13 8.61
C SER A 51 37.66 -16.91 9.68
N PRO A 52 38.85 -17.54 9.59
CA PRO A 52 39.91 -17.34 10.58
C PRO A 52 40.55 -15.94 10.49
N ARG A 53 40.39 -15.23 9.37
CA ARG A 53 40.96 -13.89 9.13
C ARG A 53 40.05 -13.10 8.20
N ALA A 54 40.21 -11.79 8.15
CA ALA A 54 39.49 -10.99 7.16
C ALA A 54 39.80 -11.48 5.73
N ALA A 55 38.76 -11.65 4.92
CA ALA A 55 38.83 -12.20 3.57
C ALA A 55 37.96 -11.41 2.60
N LYS A 56 38.34 -11.44 1.32
CA LYS A 56 37.52 -10.92 0.22
C LYS A 56 36.93 -12.08 -0.56
N ALA A 57 35.71 -11.92 -1.02
CA ALA A 57 35.05 -12.90 -1.86
C ALA A 57 34.14 -12.22 -2.88
N THR A 58 33.98 -12.84 -4.04
CA THR A 58 32.95 -12.45 -5.00
C THR A 58 31.80 -13.43 -4.90
N LEU A 59 30.60 -12.94 -4.62
CA LEU A 59 29.37 -13.71 -4.75
C LEU A 59 28.77 -13.52 -6.13
N HIS A 60 28.59 -14.62 -6.84
CA HIS A 60 27.82 -14.68 -8.08
C HIS A 60 26.43 -15.25 -7.80
N LEU A 61 25.41 -14.57 -8.31
CA LEU A 61 24.03 -15.06 -8.39
C LEU A 61 23.65 -15.20 -9.86
N GLY A 62 22.97 -16.27 -10.24
CA GLY A 62 22.54 -16.42 -11.64
C GLY A 62 21.52 -17.52 -11.89
N GLU A 63 20.95 -17.49 -13.10
CA GLU A 63 19.89 -18.40 -13.55
C GLU A 63 20.41 -19.56 -14.40
N LYS A 64 21.58 -19.39 -15.05
CA LYS A 64 22.10 -20.31 -16.05
C LYS A 64 23.51 -20.79 -15.67
N LEU A 65 23.81 -22.04 -16.00
CA LEU A 65 25.16 -22.60 -15.95
C LEU A 65 25.84 -22.55 -17.32
N ASP A 66 27.17 -22.46 -17.31
CA ASP A 66 28.04 -22.62 -18.46
C ASP A 66 28.31 -24.11 -18.77
N ALA A 67 29.13 -24.39 -19.78
CA ALA A 67 29.49 -25.75 -20.17
C ALA A 67 30.28 -26.54 -19.10
N ASN A 68 30.85 -25.83 -18.11
CA ASN A 68 31.61 -26.42 -17.01
C ASN A 68 30.77 -26.59 -15.74
N ALA A 69 29.44 -26.46 -15.84
CA ALA A 69 28.51 -26.50 -14.71
C ALA A 69 28.79 -25.44 -13.64
N ARG A 70 29.37 -24.30 -14.02
CA ARG A 70 29.52 -23.11 -13.18
C ARG A 70 28.52 -22.05 -13.58
N ILE A 71 28.30 -21.04 -12.74
CA ILE A 71 27.39 -19.94 -13.11
C ILE A 71 27.90 -19.26 -14.37
N ASP A 72 27.05 -19.18 -15.38
CA ASP A 72 27.34 -18.44 -16.60
C ASP A 72 27.42 -16.95 -16.27
N ARG A 73 28.60 -16.37 -16.44
CA ARG A 73 28.90 -14.98 -16.08
C ARG A 73 28.65 -14.00 -17.22
N ASP A 74 28.40 -14.51 -18.41
CA ASP A 74 28.03 -13.73 -19.59
C ASP A 74 26.90 -14.45 -20.35
N PRO A 75 25.75 -14.66 -19.68
CA PRO A 75 24.67 -15.41 -20.30
C PRO A 75 24.02 -14.60 -21.43
N PRO A 76 23.53 -15.26 -22.49
CA PRO A 76 22.94 -14.56 -23.62
C PRO A 76 21.63 -13.84 -23.25
N GLY A 77 21.32 -12.76 -23.97
CA GLY A 77 20.05 -12.06 -23.86
C GLY A 77 19.89 -11.29 -22.55
N CYS A 78 18.81 -11.58 -21.80
CA CYS A 78 18.48 -10.93 -20.52
C CYS A 78 18.45 -11.90 -19.34
N ILE A 79 19.02 -13.09 -19.51
CA ILE A 79 19.22 -14.05 -18.42
C ILE A 79 20.07 -13.38 -17.34
N ARG A 80 19.66 -13.45 -16.08
CA ARG A 80 20.31 -12.69 -15.03
C ARG A 80 21.57 -13.37 -14.52
N HIS A 81 22.61 -12.54 -14.40
CA HIS A 81 23.82 -12.78 -13.63
C HIS A 81 24.13 -11.51 -12.84
N ARG A 82 24.61 -11.67 -11.61
CA ARG A 82 25.13 -10.57 -10.79
C ARG A 82 26.36 -11.03 -10.02
N ALA A 83 27.41 -10.22 -10.06
CA ALA A 83 28.58 -10.34 -9.19
C ALA A 83 28.52 -9.26 -8.11
N ILE A 84 28.80 -9.65 -6.85
CA ILE A 84 28.75 -8.79 -5.68
C ILE A 84 30.02 -9.04 -4.86
N GLU A 85 30.80 -7.98 -4.65
CA GLU A 85 32.01 -8.03 -3.82
C GLU A 85 31.62 -8.06 -2.33
N LEU A 86 32.18 -9.01 -1.59
CA LEU A 86 31.94 -9.23 -0.18
C LEU A 86 33.23 -9.09 0.62
N HIS A 87 33.11 -8.40 1.75
CA HIS A 87 34.14 -8.36 2.79
C HIS A 87 33.70 -9.26 3.93
N LEU A 88 34.44 -10.34 4.16
CA LEU A 88 34.18 -11.31 5.22
C LEU A 88 35.10 -10.99 6.39
N PRO A 89 34.59 -10.54 7.55
CA PRO A 89 35.42 -10.31 8.73
C PRO A 89 35.92 -11.64 9.30
N ALA A 90 36.94 -11.58 10.15
CA ALA A 90 37.32 -12.73 10.96
C ALA A 90 36.19 -13.10 11.93
N GLY A 91 35.98 -14.40 12.14
CA GLY A 91 34.91 -14.98 12.93
C GLY A 91 33.65 -15.31 12.11
N ARG A 92 32.57 -15.62 12.83
CA ARG A 92 31.28 -16.00 12.27
C ARG A 92 30.46 -14.76 11.91
N LEU A 93 29.98 -14.68 10.67
CA LEU A 93 29.08 -13.63 10.18
C LEU A 93 27.89 -14.26 9.46
N ARG A 94 26.67 -13.98 9.94
CA ARG A 94 25.43 -14.21 9.20
C ARG A 94 24.99 -12.90 8.56
N GLN A 95 24.84 -12.90 7.24
CA GLN A 95 24.47 -11.70 6.49
C GLN A 95 23.43 -12.01 5.41
N GLN A 96 22.50 -11.07 5.24
CA GLN A 96 21.64 -11.00 4.07
C GLN A 96 22.32 -10.10 3.03
N ILE A 97 22.43 -10.60 1.82
CA ILE A 97 23.11 -9.90 0.73
C ILE A 97 22.21 -8.78 0.21
N THR A 98 22.80 -7.61 0.01
CA THR A 98 22.13 -6.48 -0.63
C THR A 98 22.37 -6.56 -2.13
N ILE A 99 21.28 -6.69 -2.89
CA ILE A 99 21.34 -6.67 -4.35
C ILE A 99 21.24 -5.22 -4.82
N PRO A 100 22.19 -4.72 -5.62
CA PRO A 100 22.06 -3.40 -6.24
C PRO A 100 20.86 -3.38 -7.21
N PRO A 101 20.00 -2.34 -7.18
CA PRO A 101 18.89 -2.21 -8.12
C PRO A 101 19.36 -2.15 -9.58
N ASP A 102 18.58 -2.73 -10.50
CA ASP A 102 18.86 -2.68 -11.93
C ASP A 102 18.13 -1.50 -12.56
N LYS A 103 18.79 -0.76 -13.48
CA LYS A 103 18.19 0.42 -14.09
C LYS A 103 16.93 0.11 -14.88
N ARG A 104 16.82 -1.08 -15.48
CA ARG A 104 15.66 -1.45 -16.30
C ARG A 104 14.42 -1.74 -15.45
N ASN A 105 14.60 -2.41 -14.32
CA ASN A 105 13.50 -2.79 -13.43
C ASN A 105 13.18 -1.72 -12.36
N THR A 106 13.83 -0.56 -12.45
CA THR A 106 13.54 0.65 -11.66
C THR A 106 13.17 1.87 -12.52
N ALA A 107 13.02 1.67 -13.84
CA ALA A 107 12.60 2.68 -14.80
C ALA A 107 11.16 3.17 -14.55
N PRO A 108 10.75 4.32 -15.10
CA PRO A 108 9.35 4.78 -15.01
C PRO A 108 8.38 3.69 -15.49
N GLY A 109 7.38 3.36 -14.66
CA GLY A 109 6.40 2.31 -14.94
C GLY A 109 6.73 0.93 -14.35
N ALA A 110 7.99 0.68 -13.96
CA ALA A 110 8.39 -0.55 -13.29
C ALA A 110 7.85 -0.62 -11.86
N ILE A 111 7.41 -1.80 -11.43
CA ILE A 111 6.96 -2.05 -10.06
C ILE A 111 8.19 -2.26 -9.18
N ARG A 112 8.35 -1.39 -8.18
CA ARG A 112 9.44 -1.45 -7.20
C ARG A 112 9.10 -2.41 -6.07
N MET A 113 10.12 -3.04 -5.50
CA MET A 113 9.96 -3.79 -4.26
C MET A 113 9.57 -2.84 -3.12
N PRO A 114 8.70 -3.27 -2.17
CA PRO A 114 8.35 -2.45 -1.00
C PRO A 114 9.56 -2.12 -0.13
N GLU A 115 9.58 -0.92 0.47
CA GLU A 115 10.71 -0.44 1.30
C GLU A 115 11.00 -1.30 2.53
N HIS A 116 10.00 -2.02 3.04
CA HIS A 116 10.16 -2.93 4.18
C HIS A 116 10.76 -4.29 3.78
N LEU A 117 10.89 -4.56 2.48
CA LEU A 117 11.57 -5.72 1.90
C LEU A 117 12.90 -5.28 1.27
N PHE A 118 13.59 -6.25 0.67
CA PHE A 118 14.85 -6.07 -0.02
C PHE A 118 14.65 -6.12 -1.54
N GLU A 119 15.63 -5.60 -2.27
CA GLU A 119 15.70 -5.77 -3.72
C GLU A 119 15.91 -7.25 -4.08
N VAL A 120 15.29 -7.69 -5.17
CA VAL A 120 15.31 -9.08 -5.60
C VAL A 120 16.02 -9.26 -6.93
N LEU A 121 16.57 -10.45 -7.12
CA LEU A 121 17.09 -10.94 -8.40
C LEU A 121 16.52 -12.34 -8.63
N PRO A 122 16.08 -12.70 -9.85
CA PRO A 122 15.81 -14.10 -10.16
C PRO A 122 17.15 -14.85 -10.22
N PHE A 123 17.32 -15.84 -9.35
CA PHE A 123 18.48 -16.74 -9.43
C PHE A 123 18.10 -18.14 -8.98
N ARG A 124 18.76 -19.14 -9.55
CA ARG A 124 18.72 -20.54 -9.11
C ARG A 124 20.02 -20.95 -8.44
N TYR A 125 21.11 -20.31 -8.84
CA TYR A 125 22.46 -20.69 -8.46
C TYR A 125 23.13 -19.55 -7.70
N ALA A 126 23.91 -19.90 -6.69
CA ALA A 126 24.84 -18.99 -6.03
C ALA A 126 26.25 -19.60 -6.00
N GLU A 127 27.26 -18.79 -6.24
CA GLU A 127 28.66 -19.20 -6.21
C GLU A 127 29.49 -18.18 -5.43
N LEU A 128 30.08 -18.57 -4.31
CA LEU A 128 30.96 -17.74 -3.49
C LEU A 128 32.41 -18.07 -3.81
N VAL A 129 33.09 -17.17 -4.53
CA VAL A 129 34.50 -17.29 -4.92
C VAL A 129 35.38 -16.54 -3.92
N LEU A 130 36.24 -17.25 -3.22
CA LEU A 130 37.13 -16.74 -2.18
C LEU A 130 38.45 -16.25 -2.79
N HIS A 131 38.78 -14.98 -2.59
CA HIS A 131 40.04 -14.41 -3.07
C HIS A 131 41.18 -14.79 -2.13
N ASP A 132 42.36 -15.11 -2.67
CA ASP A 132 43.54 -15.52 -1.89
C ASP A 132 43.37 -16.80 -1.04
N LYS A 133 42.39 -17.63 -1.40
CA LYS A 133 42.13 -18.98 -0.83
C LYS A 133 42.12 -19.05 0.72
N PRO A 134 41.37 -18.18 1.43
CA PRO A 134 41.20 -18.28 2.87
C PRO A 134 40.40 -19.54 3.24
N ASP A 135 40.66 -20.10 4.42
CA ASP A 135 39.87 -21.21 4.97
C ASP A 135 38.51 -20.71 5.50
N VAL A 136 37.67 -20.20 4.60
CA VAL A 136 36.31 -19.75 4.91
C VAL A 136 35.36 -20.94 4.83
N LYS A 137 34.69 -21.23 5.95
CA LYS A 137 33.62 -22.21 6.02
C LYS A 137 32.27 -21.54 5.82
N VAL A 138 31.35 -22.22 5.14
CA VAL A 138 29.97 -21.79 4.99
C VAL A 138 29.09 -22.80 5.72
N SER A 139 28.37 -22.37 6.75
CA SER A 139 27.58 -23.26 7.61
C SER A 139 26.08 -23.20 7.35
N GLU A 140 25.58 -22.07 6.84
CA GLU A 140 24.17 -21.91 6.47
C GLU A 140 24.07 -21.07 5.20
N VAL A 141 23.21 -21.50 4.27
CA VAL A 141 22.90 -20.76 3.04
C VAL A 141 21.41 -20.90 2.75
N ARG A 142 20.76 -19.77 2.45
CA ARG A 142 19.33 -19.70 2.14
C ARG A 142 19.09 -18.72 1.01
N GLN A 143 18.24 -19.11 0.06
CA GLN A 143 17.59 -18.17 -0.85
C GLN A 143 16.34 -17.64 -0.14
N LEU A 144 16.32 -16.32 0.12
CA LEU A 144 15.17 -15.63 0.67
C LEU A 144 14.27 -15.20 -0.50
N ALA A 145 13.33 -16.06 -0.87
CA ALA A 145 12.44 -15.86 -2.02
C ALA A 145 11.19 -15.08 -1.61
N VAL A 146 10.79 -14.10 -2.41
CA VAL A 146 9.60 -13.29 -2.19
C VAL A 146 8.46 -13.81 -3.05
N PHE A 147 7.29 -13.99 -2.46
CA PHE A 147 6.06 -14.39 -3.15
C PHE A 147 4.89 -13.54 -2.67
N HIS A 148 3.86 -13.40 -3.47
CA HIS A 148 2.53 -13.19 -2.89
C HIS A 148 2.08 -14.51 -2.24
N PRO A 149 1.27 -14.48 -1.17
CA PRO A 149 0.65 -15.70 -0.64
C PRO A 149 0.08 -16.57 -1.78
N PHE A 150 0.44 -17.85 -1.76
CA PHE A 150 0.13 -18.81 -2.82
C PHE A 150 -0.12 -20.18 -2.19
N ASP A 151 -1.32 -20.73 -2.32
CA ASP A 151 -1.65 -22.05 -1.80
C ASP A 151 -1.23 -23.15 -2.79
N GLU A 152 -0.07 -23.74 -2.54
CA GLU A 152 0.47 -24.84 -3.34
C GLU A 152 -0.46 -26.06 -3.38
N SER A 153 -1.36 -26.22 -2.41
CA SER A 153 -2.31 -27.33 -2.34
C SER A 153 -3.64 -27.07 -3.04
N ALA A 154 -3.92 -25.81 -3.42
CA ALA A 154 -5.19 -25.42 -4.03
C ALA A 154 -5.44 -26.05 -5.42
N SER A 155 -4.39 -26.51 -6.09
CA SER A 155 -4.48 -27.16 -7.40
C SER A 155 -3.55 -28.36 -7.51
N HIS A 156 -3.98 -29.36 -8.28
CA HIS A 156 -3.18 -30.53 -8.60
C HIS A 156 -3.46 -31.00 -10.03
N PHE A 157 -2.43 -31.48 -10.71
CA PHE A 157 -2.53 -32.13 -12.02
C PHE A 157 -1.60 -33.34 -12.09
N ARG A 158 -2.09 -34.43 -12.68
CA ARG A 158 -1.31 -35.64 -12.96
C ARG A 158 -1.85 -36.30 -14.23
N CYS A 159 -0.93 -36.81 -15.04
CA CYS A 159 -1.23 -37.61 -16.22
C CYS A 159 -0.14 -38.69 -16.40
N ASP A 160 -0.35 -39.60 -17.35
CA ASP A 160 0.58 -40.64 -17.76
C ASP A 160 1.73 -40.11 -18.65
N ASP A 161 1.56 -38.97 -19.32
CA ASP A 161 2.65 -38.27 -20.00
C ASP A 161 3.48 -37.42 -19.02
N GLU A 162 4.62 -37.97 -18.58
CA GLU A 162 5.56 -37.28 -17.67
C GLU A 162 6.09 -35.95 -18.23
N ARG A 163 6.12 -35.76 -19.56
CA ARG A 163 6.57 -34.48 -20.15
C ARG A 163 5.55 -33.40 -19.88
N LEU A 164 4.25 -33.72 -20.05
CA LEU A 164 3.17 -32.78 -19.78
C LEU A 164 3.06 -32.46 -18.29
N TYR A 165 3.23 -33.46 -17.41
CA TYR A 165 3.30 -33.22 -15.97
C TYR A 165 4.43 -32.24 -15.61
N ARG A 166 5.62 -32.40 -16.20
CA ARG A 166 6.75 -31.46 -15.98
C ARG A 166 6.49 -30.06 -16.53
N VAL A 167 5.75 -29.93 -17.64
CA VAL A 167 5.30 -28.62 -18.15
C VAL A 167 4.35 -27.96 -17.15
N TRP A 168 3.38 -28.70 -16.62
CA TRP A 168 2.46 -28.17 -15.61
C TRP A 168 3.20 -27.71 -14.34
N GLU A 169 4.13 -28.52 -13.82
CA GLU A 169 4.96 -28.16 -12.66
C GLU A 169 5.77 -26.89 -12.90
N LEU A 170 6.34 -26.73 -14.09
CA LEU A 170 7.06 -25.52 -14.47
C LEU A 170 6.13 -24.32 -14.50
N CYS A 171 4.99 -24.42 -15.21
CA CYS A 171 4.06 -23.31 -15.37
C CYS A 171 3.41 -22.90 -14.03
N LYS A 172 2.97 -23.86 -13.21
CA LYS A 172 2.42 -23.57 -11.87
C LYS A 172 3.44 -22.82 -11.02
N TYR A 173 4.69 -23.31 -11.00
CA TYR A 173 5.74 -22.63 -10.26
C TYR A 173 6.08 -21.25 -10.84
N SER A 174 6.05 -21.09 -12.16
CA SER A 174 6.26 -19.78 -12.80
C SER A 174 5.24 -18.76 -12.30
N ILE A 175 3.94 -19.11 -12.25
CA ILE A 175 2.90 -18.23 -11.73
C ILE A 175 3.15 -17.83 -10.27
N LYS A 176 3.53 -18.79 -9.42
CA LYS A 176 3.94 -18.48 -8.04
C LYS A 176 5.15 -17.54 -8.02
N ALA A 177 6.21 -17.87 -8.77
CA ALA A 177 7.46 -17.12 -8.73
C ALA A 177 7.33 -15.69 -9.25
N THR A 178 6.54 -15.46 -10.31
CA THR A 178 6.31 -14.13 -10.88
C THR A 178 5.34 -13.26 -10.07
N SER A 179 4.74 -13.79 -9.00
CA SER A 179 3.88 -13.03 -8.07
C SER A 179 4.64 -12.14 -7.08
N PHE A 180 5.98 -12.16 -7.10
CA PHE A 180 6.85 -11.50 -6.12
C PHE A 180 6.63 -9.98 -5.94
N CYS A 181 5.99 -9.30 -6.89
CA CYS A 181 5.62 -7.89 -6.80
C CYS A 181 4.21 -7.63 -6.23
N GLY A 182 3.43 -8.67 -5.95
CA GLY A 182 2.02 -8.55 -5.52
C GLY A 182 1.11 -7.97 -6.60
N ILE A 183 1.53 -8.11 -7.85
CA ILE A 183 0.82 -7.73 -9.09
C ILE A 183 1.47 -8.49 -10.25
N TYR A 184 0.70 -8.79 -11.31
CA TYR A 184 1.29 -9.44 -12.48
C TYR A 184 2.21 -8.49 -13.24
N VAL A 185 3.44 -8.96 -13.46
CA VAL A 185 4.48 -8.30 -14.25
C VAL A 185 5.03 -9.28 -15.29
N ASP A 186 5.72 -8.77 -16.31
CA ASP A 186 6.39 -9.56 -17.34
C ASP A 186 7.51 -10.47 -16.80
N GLY A 187 8.16 -10.04 -15.72
CA GLY A 187 9.29 -10.74 -15.11
C GLY A 187 10.27 -9.74 -14.50
N ASP A 188 11.54 -10.13 -14.34
CA ASP A 188 12.53 -9.24 -13.71
C ASP A 188 13.06 -8.14 -14.64
N ARG A 189 12.98 -8.32 -15.97
CA ARG A 189 13.67 -7.43 -16.91
C ARG A 189 13.12 -6.01 -16.86
N GLU A 190 11.81 -5.87 -17.00
CA GLU A 190 11.13 -4.56 -17.02
C GLU A 190 10.28 -4.37 -15.77
N ARG A 191 9.73 -5.45 -15.18
CA ARG A 191 8.81 -5.42 -14.04
C ARG A 191 7.60 -4.53 -14.32
N ILE A 192 7.10 -4.57 -15.54
CA ILE A 192 5.97 -3.75 -16.00
C ILE A 192 4.72 -4.66 -16.09
N PRO A 193 3.56 -4.19 -15.59
CA PRO A 193 2.31 -4.91 -15.73
C PRO A 193 1.73 -4.73 -17.14
N TYR A 194 2.38 -5.32 -18.15
CA TYR A 194 1.86 -5.33 -19.51
C TYR A 194 0.51 -6.06 -19.56
N GLU A 195 -0.44 -5.50 -20.31
CA GLU A 195 -1.83 -5.97 -20.29
C GLU A 195 -2.00 -7.40 -20.82
N ALA A 196 -1.27 -7.76 -21.88
CA ALA A 196 -1.32 -9.10 -22.46
C ALA A 196 -0.72 -10.15 -21.51
N ASP A 197 0.42 -9.85 -20.89
CA ASP A 197 1.10 -10.68 -19.91
C ASP A 197 0.22 -10.87 -18.67
N ALA A 198 -0.40 -9.80 -18.19
CA ALA A 198 -1.29 -9.85 -17.04
C ALA A 198 -2.55 -10.69 -17.33
N TYR A 199 -3.09 -10.65 -18.54
CA TYR A 199 -4.21 -11.51 -18.94
C TYR A 199 -3.84 -13.01 -18.87
N ILE A 200 -2.68 -13.39 -19.40
CA ILE A 200 -2.22 -14.79 -19.36
C ILE A 200 -1.90 -15.23 -17.93
N ASN A 201 -1.22 -14.37 -17.15
CA ASN A 201 -0.95 -14.63 -15.73
C ASN A 201 -2.26 -14.82 -14.97
N GLN A 202 -3.24 -13.95 -15.16
CA GLN A 202 -4.54 -14.03 -14.49
C GLN A 202 -5.26 -15.36 -14.77
N LEU A 203 -5.39 -15.73 -16.04
CA LEU A 203 -6.05 -16.99 -16.42
C LEU A 203 -5.31 -18.21 -15.85
N SER A 204 -3.99 -18.15 -15.85
CA SER A 204 -3.15 -19.25 -15.35
C SER A 204 -3.23 -19.34 -13.82
N HIS A 205 -3.17 -18.20 -13.11
CA HIS A 205 -3.31 -18.10 -11.65
C HIS A 205 -4.62 -18.71 -11.19
N TYR A 206 -5.74 -18.38 -11.83
CA TYR A 206 -7.05 -18.95 -11.50
C TYR A 206 -7.14 -20.46 -11.71
N GLY A 207 -6.24 -21.04 -12.52
CA GLY A 207 -6.11 -22.48 -12.70
C GLY A 207 -5.21 -23.17 -11.69
N VAL A 208 -4.37 -22.43 -10.95
CA VAL A 208 -3.35 -23.02 -10.06
C VAL A 208 -3.44 -22.59 -8.60
N ASP A 209 -4.24 -21.59 -8.27
CA ASP A 209 -4.41 -21.05 -6.93
C ASP A 209 -5.81 -20.41 -6.79
N ALA A 210 -6.36 -20.40 -5.58
CA ALA A 210 -7.70 -19.90 -5.29
C ALA A 210 -7.72 -18.41 -4.91
N GLU A 211 -6.58 -17.72 -5.04
CA GLU A 211 -6.44 -16.28 -4.80
C GLU A 211 -6.81 -15.47 -6.05
N TYR A 212 -7.81 -14.58 -5.91
CA TYR A 212 -8.37 -13.81 -7.02
C TYR A 212 -8.08 -12.30 -6.93
N GLU A 213 -7.55 -11.83 -5.79
CA GLU A 213 -7.48 -10.41 -5.44
C GLU A 213 -6.27 -9.68 -6.07
N MET A 214 -5.16 -10.40 -6.33
CA MET A 214 -3.87 -9.82 -6.76
C MET A 214 -3.98 -8.85 -7.95
N GLU A 215 -4.85 -9.16 -8.92
CA GLU A 215 -5.00 -8.34 -10.13
C GLU A 215 -6.37 -7.69 -10.28
N ARG A 216 -7.44 -8.36 -9.82
CA ARG A 216 -8.81 -8.00 -10.23
C ARG A 216 -9.18 -6.59 -9.83
N PHE A 217 -8.83 -6.14 -8.62
CA PHE A 217 -9.21 -4.80 -8.17
C PHE A 217 -8.22 -3.72 -8.56
N ARG A 218 -6.92 -4.00 -8.55
CA ARG A 218 -5.89 -2.97 -8.83
C ARG A 218 -5.87 -2.57 -10.30
N GLN A 219 -6.00 -3.53 -11.22
CA GLN A 219 -6.09 -3.25 -12.65
C GLN A 219 -7.39 -2.53 -13.00
N ARG A 220 -8.52 -2.96 -12.44
CA ARG A 220 -9.81 -2.28 -12.60
C ARG A 220 -9.77 -0.87 -12.05
N TYR A 221 -9.19 -0.67 -10.86
CA TYR A 221 -8.98 0.65 -10.28
C TYR A 221 -8.21 1.57 -11.22
N ARG A 222 -7.06 1.13 -11.75
CA ARG A 222 -6.26 1.94 -12.68
C ARG A 222 -7.00 2.27 -13.96
N LYS A 223 -7.67 1.27 -14.57
CA LYS A 223 -8.46 1.47 -15.80
C LYS A 223 -9.61 2.45 -15.59
N VAL A 224 -10.32 2.35 -14.46
CA VAL A 224 -11.41 3.26 -14.10
C VAL A 224 -10.87 4.67 -13.82
N LEU A 225 -9.76 4.79 -13.08
CA LEU A 225 -9.15 6.09 -12.79
C LEU A 225 -8.68 6.80 -14.07
N GLN A 226 -7.97 6.09 -14.94
CA GLN A 226 -7.53 6.63 -16.23
C GLN A 226 -8.71 7.03 -17.12
N SER A 227 -9.78 6.24 -17.14
CA SER A 227 -10.99 6.56 -17.90
C SER A 227 -11.71 7.79 -17.34
N LEU A 228 -11.85 7.87 -16.01
CA LEU A 228 -12.42 9.04 -15.33
C LEU A 228 -11.63 10.31 -15.67
N HIS A 229 -10.30 10.27 -15.59
CA HIS A 229 -9.46 11.41 -15.92
C HIS A 229 -9.57 11.77 -17.40
N ARG A 230 -9.43 10.81 -18.31
CA ARG A 230 -9.51 11.08 -19.75
C ARG A 230 -10.86 11.69 -20.18
N VAL A 231 -11.96 11.23 -19.59
CA VAL A 231 -13.31 11.60 -20.02
C VAL A 231 -13.84 12.82 -19.27
N CYS A 232 -13.65 12.85 -17.95
CA CYS A 232 -14.28 13.85 -17.09
C CYS A 232 -13.35 14.97 -16.66
N PHE A 233 -12.02 14.78 -16.62
CA PHE A 233 -11.12 15.86 -16.25
C PHE A 233 -10.87 16.81 -17.42
N GLN A 234 -11.08 18.10 -17.20
CA GLN A 234 -10.85 19.16 -18.19
C GLN A 234 -9.59 19.94 -17.83
N GLU A 235 -8.44 19.56 -18.41
CA GLU A 235 -7.13 20.13 -18.07
C GLU A 235 -7.10 21.67 -18.13
N GLY A 236 -7.66 22.27 -19.20
CA GLY A 236 -7.73 23.72 -19.34
C GLY A 236 -8.66 24.45 -18.35
N ARG A 237 -9.52 23.72 -17.63
CA ARG A 237 -10.47 24.27 -16.64
C ARG A 237 -10.09 23.92 -15.20
N GLY A 238 -9.28 22.89 -15.00
CA GLY A 238 -8.81 22.45 -13.68
C GLY A 238 -9.91 21.85 -12.79
N PHE A 239 -10.93 21.21 -13.37
CA PHE A 239 -11.97 20.50 -12.63
C PHE A 239 -12.64 19.41 -13.49
N PHE A 240 -13.50 18.61 -12.86
CA PHE A 240 -14.23 17.51 -13.50
C PHE A 240 -15.59 17.97 -14.04
N VAL A 241 -15.95 17.51 -15.25
CA VAL A 241 -17.30 17.62 -15.84
C VAL A 241 -18.15 16.39 -15.53
N ASP A 242 -19.45 16.49 -15.74
CA ASP A 242 -20.42 15.45 -15.34
C ASP A 242 -20.27 14.13 -16.11
N GLY A 243 -19.62 14.15 -17.29
CA GLY A 243 -19.42 12.96 -18.10
C GLY A 243 -18.98 13.27 -19.51
N GLU A 244 -18.89 12.22 -20.33
CA GLU A 244 -18.48 12.30 -21.73
C GLU A 244 -19.36 13.26 -22.53
N GLY A 245 -18.72 14.20 -23.24
CA GLY A 245 -19.42 15.20 -24.05
C GLY A 245 -20.11 16.33 -23.26
N SER A 246 -20.06 16.33 -21.93
CA SER A 246 -20.66 17.39 -21.12
C SER A 246 -19.74 18.61 -21.01
N CYS A 247 -20.30 19.81 -21.17
CA CYS A 247 -19.64 21.07 -20.80
C CYS A 247 -19.99 21.51 -19.36
N HIS A 248 -20.96 20.85 -18.72
CA HIS A 248 -21.42 21.14 -17.37
C HIS A 248 -20.59 20.41 -16.32
N ALA A 249 -20.29 21.11 -15.22
CA ALA A 249 -19.56 20.60 -14.08
C ALA A 249 -20.37 20.85 -12.82
N SER A 250 -20.95 19.77 -12.30
CA SER A 250 -21.70 19.77 -11.04
C SER A 250 -20.77 19.69 -9.82
N LEU A 251 -21.36 19.97 -8.65
CA LEU A 251 -20.71 19.69 -7.38
C LEU A 251 -20.35 18.20 -7.25
N HIS A 252 -21.24 17.30 -7.69
CA HIS A 252 -21.07 15.85 -7.57
C HIS A 252 -19.86 15.35 -8.36
N ALA A 253 -19.67 15.86 -9.58
CA ALA A 253 -18.53 15.53 -10.43
C ALA A 253 -17.18 15.85 -9.80
N ASN A 254 -17.13 16.78 -8.84
CA ASN A 254 -15.89 17.23 -8.20
C ASN A 254 -15.74 16.71 -6.76
N MET A 255 -16.82 16.69 -5.97
CA MET A 255 -16.76 16.22 -4.58
C MET A 255 -16.52 14.72 -4.48
N LEU A 256 -17.05 13.90 -5.40
CA LEU A 256 -16.89 12.44 -5.35
C LEU A 256 -15.44 12.02 -5.63
N PRO A 257 -14.77 12.45 -6.71
CA PRO A 257 -13.36 12.16 -6.91
C PRO A 257 -12.49 12.67 -5.75
N ALA A 258 -12.78 13.86 -5.20
CA ALA A 258 -12.04 14.40 -4.07
C ALA A 258 -12.22 13.56 -2.79
N ALA A 259 -13.45 13.19 -2.44
CA ALA A 259 -13.76 12.34 -1.29
C ALA A 259 -13.10 10.95 -1.39
N LEU A 260 -12.92 10.44 -2.61
CA LEU A 260 -12.33 9.14 -2.89
C LEU A 260 -10.81 9.19 -3.14
N GLY A 261 -10.17 10.37 -3.07
CA GLY A 261 -8.73 10.51 -3.32
C GLY A 261 -8.33 10.26 -4.78
N LEU A 262 -9.21 10.56 -5.73
CA LEU A 262 -9.02 10.36 -7.17
C LEU A 262 -8.64 11.65 -7.91
N VAL A 263 -8.43 12.76 -7.18
CA VAL A 263 -7.97 14.03 -7.74
C VAL A 263 -6.45 13.92 -8.01
N PRO A 264 -5.98 14.20 -9.24
CA PRO A 264 -4.56 14.29 -9.56
C PRO A 264 -3.82 15.29 -8.66
N ALA A 265 -2.55 14.99 -8.38
CA ALA A 265 -1.68 15.93 -7.66
C ALA A 265 -1.49 17.22 -8.48
N GLY A 266 -1.54 18.37 -7.79
CA GLY A 266 -1.30 19.69 -8.36
C GLY A 266 -2.54 20.46 -8.80
N ILE A 267 -3.74 19.87 -8.74
CA ILE A 267 -5.00 20.54 -9.11
C ILE A 267 -6.00 20.67 -7.96
N GLU A 268 -5.64 20.24 -6.75
CA GLU A 268 -6.49 20.17 -5.56
C GLU A 268 -7.13 21.54 -5.27
N ALA A 269 -6.33 22.61 -5.31
CA ALA A 269 -6.82 23.97 -5.09
C ALA A 269 -7.87 24.42 -6.12
N SER A 270 -7.71 24.01 -7.38
CA SER A 270 -8.67 24.33 -8.45
C SER A 270 -9.98 23.57 -8.27
N VAL A 271 -9.90 22.28 -7.95
CA VAL A 271 -11.08 21.45 -7.63
C VAL A 271 -11.80 22.00 -6.40
N MET A 272 -11.06 22.37 -5.34
CA MET A 272 -11.62 22.95 -4.12
C MET A 272 -12.31 24.29 -4.39
N LYS A 273 -11.72 25.14 -5.23
CA LYS A 273 -12.34 26.40 -5.69
C LYS A 273 -13.66 26.15 -6.42
N HIS A 274 -13.73 25.12 -7.28
CA HIS A 274 -14.98 24.74 -7.92
C HIS A 274 -16.02 24.28 -6.89
N ILE A 275 -15.65 23.40 -5.95
CA ILE A 275 -16.52 22.93 -4.87
C ILE A 275 -17.10 24.11 -4.07
N ARG A 276 -16.25 25.05 -3.63
CA ARG A 276 -16.68 26.26 -2.91
C ARG A 276 -17.71 27.08 -3.68
N SER A 277 -17.55 27.21 -5.00
CA SER A 277 -18.47 27.98 -5.84
C SER A 277 -19.89 27.41 -5.90
N ARG A 278 -20.10 26.16 -5.46
CA ARG A 278 -21.40 25.48 -5.50
C ARG A 278 -22.11 25.43 -4.15
N GLY A 279 -21.42 25.64 -3.02
CA GLY A 279 -22.06 25.55 -1.70
C GLY A 279 -22.64 24.16 -1.41
N MET A 280 -23.74 24.12 -0.64
CA MET A 280 -24.50 22.91 -0.35
C MET A 280 -25.44 22.51 -1.51
N ALA A 281 -24.92 22.42 -2.73
CA ALA A 281 -25.66 21.99 -3.92
C ALA A 281 -25.81 20.46 -4.04
N CYS A 282 -25.99 19.78 -2.91
CA CYS A 282 -26.19 18.33 -2.83
C CYS A 282 -27.32 17.99 -1.85
N SER A 283 -27.79 16.75 -1.90
CA SER A 283 -28.73 16.21 -0.91
C SER A 283 -28.07 16.06 0.47
N VAL A 284 -28.88 15.77 1.48
CA VAL A 284 -28.44 15.41 2.83
C VAL A 284 -27.41 14.26 2.78
N TYR A 285 -27.69 13.23 1.97
CA TYR A 285 -26.76 12.12 1.73
C TYR A 285 -25.45 12.58 1.06
N GLY A 286 -25.55 13.43 0.03
CA GLY A 286 -24.38 13.95 -0.68
C GLY A 286 -23.44 14.78 0.20
N ALA A 287 -23.95 15.37 1.28
CA ALA A 287 -23.18 16.19 2.20
C ALA A 287 -22.02 15.43 2.87
N GLN A 288 -22.17 14.11 3.05
CA GLN A 288 -21.09 13.24 3.53
C GLN A 288 -19.85 13.38 2.64
N TYR A 289 -20.01 13.21 1.33
CA TYR A 289 -18.90 13.28 0.37
C TYR A 289 -18.39 14.71 0.19
N LEU A 290 -19.28 15.71 0.25
CA LEU A 290 -18.87 17.11 0.23
C LEU A 290 -17.92 17.44 1.38
N LEU A 291 -18.28 17.04 2.60
CA LEU A 291 -17.45 17.30 3.78
C LEU A 291 -16.13 16.51 3.72
N GLU A 292 -16.13 15.23 3.33
CA GLU A 292 -14.89 14.47 3.14
C GLU A 292 -13.97 15.13 2.10
N ALA A 293 -14.54 15.63 0.99
CA ALA A 293 -13.78 16.33 -0.04
C ALA A 293 -13.11 17.60 0.50
N CYS A 294 -13.82 18.40 1.31
CA CYS A 294 -13.25 19.61 1.90
C CYS A 294 -12.03 19.30 2.77
N TYR A 295 -12.12 18.32 3.68
CA TYR A 295 -10.98 17.93 4.51
C TYR A 295 -9.84 17.32 3.71
N ARG A 296 -10.12 16.44 2.74
CA ARG A 296 -9.08 15.84 1.89
C ARG A 296 -8.35 16.85 1.02
N LEU A 297 -9.02 17.93 0.63
CA LEU A 297 -8.43 19.04 -0.13
C LEU A 297 -7.86 20.15 0.77
N GLY A 298 -7.79 19.93 2.09
CA GLY A 298 -7.13 20.83 3.03
C GLY A 298 -7.95 22.06 3.44
N ASP A 299 -9.27 22.02 3.30
CA ASP A 299 -10.17 23.15 3.56
C ASP A 299 -11.14 22.88 4.72
N ALA A 300 -10.57 22.64 5.90
CA ALA A 300 -11.32 22.35 7.12
C ALA A 300 -12.29 23.48 7.51
N ASP A 301 -11.89 24.74 7.32
CA ASP A 301 -12.73 25.89 7.66
C ASP A 301 -14.01 25.96 6.84
N TYR A 302 -13.94 25.63 5.56
CA TYR A 302 -15.14 25.56 4.73
C TYR A 302 -16.05 24.41 5.14
N ALA A 303 -15.47 23.25 5.51
CA ALA A 303 -16.25 22.14 6.02
C ALA A 303 -17.03 22.53 7.29
N LEU A 304 -16.41 23.29 8.18
CA LEU A 304 -17.06 23.86 9.36
C LEU A 304 -18.20 24.82 8.97
N ASP A 305 -17.95 25.74 8.02
CA ASP A 305 -18.97 26.67 7.53
C ASP A 305 -20.20 25.94 6.99
N LEU A 306 -20.00 24.86 6.24
CA LEU A 306 -21.07 24.02 5.70
C LEU A 306 -21.85 23.29 6.82
N MET A 307 -21.16 22.76 7.83
CA MET A 307 -21.80 22.07 8.96
C MET A 307 -22.63 23.01 9.85
N THR A 308 -22.17 24.26 10.00
CA THR A 308 -22.85 25.29 10.82
C THR A 308 -23.66 26.28 9.97
N ALA A 309 -23.98 25.94 8.72
CA ALA A 309 -24.68 26.84 7.82
C ALA A 309 -26.09 27.19 8.34
N GLY A 310 -26.42 28.48 8.33
CA GLY A 310 -27.68 29.01 8.87
C GLY A 310 -28.88 29.00 7.90
N HIS A 311 -28.67 28.57 6.64
CA HIS A 311 -29.68 28.50 5.58
C HIS A 311 -30.45 27.17 5.57
N ASP A 312 -31.50 27.07 4.75
CA ASP A 312 -32.42 25.92 4.70
C ASP A 312 -31.79 24.58 4.26
N ARG A 313 -30.60 24.59 3.66
CA ARG A 313 -29.78 23.39 3.38
C ARG A 313 -28.72 23.11 4.45
N GLY A 314 -29.13 22.89 5.70
CA GLY A 314 -28.17 22.64 6.78
C GLY A 314 -28.78 22.00 8.01
N TRP A 315 -27.92 21.43 8.86
CA TRP A 315 -28.34 20.78 10.11
C TRP A 315 -29.00 21.73 11.10
N LEU A 316 -28.55 22.99 11.15
CA LEU A 316 -29.20 24.01 11.98
C LEU A 316 -30.62 24.35 11.52
N ASN A 317 -30.95 24.14 10.24
CA ASN A 317 -32.34 24.23 9.78
C ASN A 317 -33.18 23.07 10.33
N MET A 318 -32.64 21.84 10.31
CA MET A 318 -33.35 20.66 10.86
C MET A 318 -33.72 20.88 12.33
N LEU A 319 -32.81 21.44 13.12
CA LEU A 319 -33.08 21.81 14.51
C LEU A 319 -34.14 22.91 14.61
N ARG A 320 -34.05 23.94 13.75
CA ARG A 320 -34.96 25.09 13.74
C ARG A 320 -36.41 24.71 13.40
N VAL A 321 -36.60 23.77 12.49
CA VAL A 321 -37.95 23.25 12.15
C VAL A 321 -38.49 22.27 13.21
N GLY A 322 -37.70 21.96 14.23
CA GLY A 322 -38.11 21.14 15.38
C GLY A 322 -37.77 19.66 15.27
N SER A 323 -36.93 19.26 14.30
CA SER A 323 -36.50 17.86 14.20
C SER A 323 -35.49 17.52 15.29
N THR A 324 -35.69 16.38 15.95
CA THR A 324 -34.80 15.84 16.99
C THR A 324 -33.95 14.66 16.50
N ILE A 325 -34.24 14.17 15.29
CA ILE A 325 -33.48 13.17 14.54
C ILE A 325 -33.15 13.80 13.18
N THR A 326 -32.09 13.34 12.51
CA THR A 326 -31.74 13.84 11.18
C THR A 326 -32.83 13.50 10.15
N MET A 327 -33.09 14.43 9.24
CA MET A 327 -34.15 14.31 8.24
C MET A 327 -33.65 13.66 6.93
N GLU A 328 -34.56 13.08 6.13
CA GLU A 328 -34.24 12.47 4.83
C GLU A 328 -33.79 13.53 3.79
N ALA A 329 -34.40 14.71 3.82
CA ALA A 329 -34.04 15.84 2.98
C ALA A 329 -33.80 17.10 3.85
N TRP A 330 -33.27 18.16 3.25
CA TRP A 330 -32.91 19.36 4.01
C TRP A 330 -34.12 20.10 4.61
N ASP A 331 -35.26 20.06 3.93
CA ASP A 331 -36.49 20.74 4.29
C ASP A 331 -37.67 20.19 3.45
N LEU A 332 -38.91 20.37 3.94
CA LEU A 332 -40.15 20.07 3.20
C LEU A 332 -40.21 20.81 1.85
N ARG A 333 -39.58 21.99 1.75
CA ARG A 333 -39.42 22.75 0.50
C ARG A 333 -38.73 21.93 -0.60
N TYR A 334 -37.78 21.07 -0.24
CA TYR A 334 -36.98 20.30 -1.20
C TYR A 334 -37.57 18.92 -1.48
N LYS A 335 -38.29 18.35 -0.51
CA LYS A 335 -38.97 17.06 -0.63
C LYS A 335 -40.18 17.07 0.29
N ASN A 336 -41.38 17.21 -0.27
CA ASN A 336 -42.61 17.34 0.53
C ASN A 336 -43.04 16.03 1.23
N ASN A 337 -42.47 14.89 0.83
CA ASN A 337 -42.73 13.57 1.39
C ASN A 337 -41.50 13.00 2.13
N LEU A 338 -40.62 13.86 2.66
CA LEU A 338 -39.46 13.41 3.44
C LEU A 338 -39.89 12.78 4.77
N ASP A 339 -39.09 11.86 5.29
CA ASP A 339 -39.14 11.49 6.70
C ASP A 339 -38.21 12.33 7.58
N TRP A 340 -38.48 12.33 8.89
CA TRP A 340 -37.74 13.10 9.91
C TRP A 340 -36.87 12.20 10.79
N ASN A 341 -36.53 11.00 10.29
CA ASN A 341 -35.84 9.98 11.07
C ASN A 341 -34.85 9.17 10.21
N HIS A 342 -34.10 9.84 9.33
CA HIS A 342 -33.20 9.22 8.38
C HIS A 342 -31.73 9.28 8.82
N ALA A 343 -31.10 8.12 8.97
CA ALA A 343 -29.71 8.00 9.42
C ALA A 343 -28.69 8.66 8.48
N TRP A 344 -28.96 8.72 7.17
CA TRP A 344 -28.03 9.32 6.21
C TRP A 344 -27.78 10.81 6.43
N GLY A 345 -28.59 11.46 7.28
CA GLY A 345 -28.40 12.86 7.62
C GLY A 345 -27.43 13.07 8.77
N ALA A 346 -26.95 12.00 9.39
CA ALA A 346 -25.98 12.04 10.47
C ALA A 346 -24.51 12.15 9.99
N ALA A 347 -24.25 12.67 8.79
CA ALA A 347 -22.88 12.84 8.27
C ALA A 347 -21.90 13.49 9.26
N PRO A 348 -22.27 14.54 10.04
CA PRO A 348 -21.37 15.11 11.05
C PRO A 348 -20.89 14.10 12.12
N ALA A 349 -21.70 13.09 12.45
CA ALA A 349 -21.31 12.03 13.40
C ALA A 349 -20.15 11.16 12.89
N ASN A 350 -19.93 11.11 11.57
CA ASN A 350 -18.81 10.44 10.93
C ASN A 350 -17.65 11.41 10.62
N ILE A 351 -17.96 12.64 10.19
CA ILE A 351 -16.96 13.65 9.82
C ILE A 351 -16.18 14.17 11.03
N ILE A 352 -16.85 14.46 12.14
CA ILE A 352 -16.21 15.03 13.33
C ILE A 352 -15.14 14.07 13.89
N PRO A 353 -15.43 12.78 14.17
CA PRO A 353 -14.41 11.86 14.68
C PRO A 353 -13.25 11.61 13.70
N ARG A 354 -13.54 11.46 12.40
CA ARG A 354 -12.51 11.05 11.41
C ARG A 354 -11.62 12.19 10.93
N PHE A 355 -12.14 13.42 10.86
CA PHE A 355 -11.40 14.54 10.26
C PHE A 355 -11.12 15.67 11.24
N ILE A 356 -12.11 16.16 11.99
CA ILE A 356 -11.84 17.21 13.00
C ILE A 356 -10.92 16.66 14.08
N VAL A 357 -11.31 15.53 14.67
CA VAL A 357 -10.54 14.86 15.73
C VAL A 357 -9.42 14.00 15.12
N GLY A 358 -9.65 13.43 13.94
CA GLY A 358 -8.62 12.73 13.17
C GLY A 358 -8.44 11.25 13.49
N VAL A 359 -9.34 10.62 14.27
CA VAL A 359 -9.18 9.22 14.70
C VAL A 359 -9.65 8.26 13.62
N GLN A 360 -8.72 7.47 13.08
CA GLN A 360 -8.94 6.50 12.01
C GLN A 360 -8.08 5.25 12.23
N PRO A 361 -8.43 4.07 11.68
CA PRO A 361 -7.54 2.91 11.73
C PRO A 361 -6.30 3.16 10.85
N ALA A 362 -5.10 3.03 11.42
CA ALA A 362 -3.86 2.97 10.64
C ALA A 362 -3.57 1.54 10.16
N LYS A 363 -4.02 0.55 10.95
CA LYS A 363 -4.02 -0.89 10.63
C LYS A 363 -5.41 -1.49 10.89
N PRO A 364 -5.76 -2.61 10.23
CA PRO A 364 -7.02 -3.32 10.47
C PRO A 364 -7.29 -3.55 11.97
N GLY A 365 -8.56 -3.46 12.37
CA GLY A 365 -8.95 -3.69 13.77
C GLY A 365 -8.47 -2.64 14.78
N PHE A 366 -7.89 -1.51 14.35
CA PHE A 366 -7.23 -0.54 15.22
C PHE A 366 -6.06 -1.13 16.03
N GLU A 367 -5.33 -2.09 15.46
CA GLU A 367 -4.02 -2.52 16.01
C GLU A 367 -3.03 -1.36 16.13
N GLU A 368 -3.18 -0.37 15.23
CA GLU A 368 -2.55 0.94 15.30
C GLU A 368 -3.59 2.00 14.91
N VAL A 369 -3.59 3.12 15.64
CA VAL A 369 -4.53 4.24 15.45
C VAL A 369 -3.82 5.36 14.70
N LEU A 370 -4.42 5.87 13.62
CA LEU A 370 -4.06 7.17 13.06
C LEU A 370 -4.81 8.25 13.83
N VAL A 371 -4.09 9.24 14.33
CA VAL A 371 -4.67 10.50 14.83
C VAL A 371 -4.16 11.62 13.93
N ALA A 372 -5.02 12.15 13.07
CA ALA A 372 -4.69 13.20 12.09
C ALA A 372 -5.67 14.38 12.20
N PRO A 373 -5.60 15.20 13.27
CA PRO A 373 -6.63 16.19 13.55
C PRO A 373 -6.59 17.35 12.55
N GLN A 374 -7.76 17.77 12.08
CA GLN A 374 -7.94 18.93 11.19
C GLN A 374 -8.99 19.88 11.79
N PRO A 375 -8.69 20.58 12.90
CA PRO A 375 -9.67 21.41 13.61
C PRO A 375 -10.08 22.68 12.86
N GLY A 376 -9.39 23.06 11.77
CA GLY A 376 -9.58 24.37 11.13
C GLY A 376 -9.38 25.51 12.14
N ARG A 377 -10.30 26.46 12.15
CA ARG A 377 -10.33 27.59 13.10
C ARG A 377 -10.71 27.24 14.54
N LEU A 378 -11.15 26.01 14.83
CA LEU A 378 -11.57 25.64 16.18
C LEU A 378 -10.37 25.72 17.15
N GLN A 379 -10.55 26.47 18.23
CA GLN A 379 -9.52 26.66 19.26
C GLN A 379 -9.50 25.53 20.28
N THR A 380 -10.64 24.88 20.48
CA THR A 380 -10.79 23.77 21.42
C THR A 380 -11.57 22.65 20.77
N VAL A 381 -11.07 21.43 20.95
CA VAL A 381 -11.76 20.20 20.54
C VAL A 381 -11.54 19.18 21.65
N GLU A 382 -12.58 18.51 22.10
CA GLU A 382 -12.48 17.36 22.99
C GLU A 382 -13.42 16.28 22.50
N ALA A 383 -12.91 15.07 22.31
CA ALA A 383 -13.69 13.96 21.80
C ALA A 383 -13.18 12.62 22.32
N LYS A 384 -14.12 11.69 22.46
CA LYS A 384 -13.88 10.29 22.79
C LYS A 384 -14.46 9.42 21.69
N VAL A 385 -13.60 8.78 20.91
CA VAL A 385 -13.97 8.00 19.72
C VAL A 385 -13.91 6.51 20.05
N PRO A 386 -14.99 5.73 19.87
CA PRO A 386 -14.98 4.30 20.18
C PRO A 386 -14.13 3.51 19.16
N THR A 387 -13.38 2.52 19.63
CA THR A 387 -12.68 1.52 18.80
C THR A 387 -12.82 0.12 19.42
N PRO A 388 -12.55 -0.98 18.68
CA PRO A 388 -12.62 -2.34 19.22
C PRO A 388 -11.73 -2.59 20.44
N ASN A 389 -10.59 -1.89 20.54
CA ASN A 389 -9.62 -2.02 21.63
C ASN A 389 -9.94 -1.10 22.83
N GLY A 390 -11.05 -0.35 22.76
CA GLY A 390 -11.42 0.69 23.71
C GLY A 390 -11.43 2.09 23.09
N PRO A 391 -11.93 3.10 23.81
CA PRO A 391 -12.07 4.44 23.26
C PRO A 391 -10.73 5.18 23.17
N VAL A 392 -10.53 5.94 22.09
CA VAL A 392 -9.44 6.91 21.94
C VAL A 392 -9.96 8.29 22.35
N PHE A 393 -9.31 8.93 23.30
CA PHE A 393 -9.59 10.30 23.71
C PHE A 393 -8.60 11.26 23.08
N VAL A 394 -9.10 12.37 22.52
CA VAL A 394 -8.29 13.44 21.93
C VAL A 394 -8.81 14.77 22.45
N ARG A 395 -7.89 15.62 22.90
CA ARG A 395 -8.17 17.00 23.31
C ARG A 395 -7.17 17.95 22.68
N ILE A 396 -7.66 18.96 21.99
CA ILE A 396 -6.91 20.08 21.42
C ILE A 396 -7.21 21.31 22.27
N GLU A 397 -6.16 21.93 22.78
CA GLU A 397 -6.22 23.17 23.57
C GLU A 397 -5.89 24.39 22.69
N PRO A 398 -6.26 25.61 23.13
CA PRO A 398 -5.94 26.83 22.40
C PRO A 398 -4.42 27.02 22.24
N ASP A 399 -4.05 27.78 21.21
CA ASP A 399 -2.65 28.09 20.94
C ASP A 399 -2.01 28.86 22.10
N VAL A 400 -0.82 28.42 22.53
CA VAL A 400 0.04 29.14 23.48
C VAL A 400 1.35 29.51 22.79
N ALA A 401 2.18 30.37 23.41
CA ALA A 401 3.45 30.80 22.83
C ALA A 401 4.39 29.64 22.44
N ALA A 402 4.25 28.47 23.07
CA ALA A 402 5.04 27.28 22.80
C ALA A 402 4.50 26.41 21.64
N GLY A 403 3.32 26.69 21.10
CA GLY A 403 2.63 25.88 20.08
C GLY A 403 1.24 25.43 20.53
N ARG A 404 0.62 24.52 19.76
CA ARG A 404 -0.71 23.97 20.04
C ARG A 404 -0.58 22.71 20.89
N ARG A 405 -1.27 22.66 22.04
CA ARG A 405 -1.23 21.49 22.94
C ARG A 405 -2.30 20.47 22.57
N VAL A 406 -1.87 19.23 22.34
CA VAL A 406 -2.73 18.09 22.00
C VAL A 406 -2.52 16.96 23.00
N GLN A 407 -3.58 16.55 23.67
CA GLN A 407 -3.62 15.36 24.51
C GLN A 407 -4.26 14.20 23.75
N ILE A 408 -3.63 13.02 23.81
CA ILE A 408 -4.14 11.78 23.23
C ILE A 408 -4.08 10.71 24.32
N ASP A 409 -5.15 9.94 24.50
CA ASP A 409 -5.16 8.73 25.33
C ASP A 409 -5.77 7.59 24.51
N SER A 410 -4.98 6.56 24.24
CA SER A 410 -5.35 5.48 23.31
C SER A 410 -4.99 4.12 23.90
N PRO A 411 -5.88 3.11 23.78
CA PRO A 411 -5.57 1.73 24.20
C PRO A 411 -4.59 1.02 23.27
N ALA A 412 -4.34 1.55 22.07
CA ALA A 412 -3.42 1.01 21.07
C ALA A 412 -2.35 2.05 20.68
N PRO A 413 -1.21 1.61 20.08
CA PRO A 413 -0.21 2.52 19.52
C PRO A 413 -0.82 3.54 18.55
N VAL A 414 -0.27 4.75 18.54
CA VAL A 414 -0.78 5.87 17.74
C VAL A 414 0.29 6.34 16.75
N ARG A 415 -0.11 6.51 15.50
CA ARG A 415 0.59 7.34 14.50
C ARG A 415 -0.10 8.70 14.46
N LEU A 416 0.54 9.73 15.00
CA LEU A 416 0.05 11.11 15.00
C LEU A 416 0.54 11.82 13.73
N ASP A 417 -0.38 12.29 12.90
CA ASP A 417 -0.13 13.21 11.79
C ASP A 417 -0.43 14.64 12.23
N ARG A 418 0.58 15.51 12.13
CA ARG A 418 0.56 16.89 12.64
C ARG A 418 0.24 17.93 11.58
N SER A 419 0.05 17.51 10.32
CA SER A 419 -0.16 18.40 9.17
C SER A 419 -1.37 19.33 9.34
N GLY A 420 -2.45 18.84 9.95
CA GLY A 420 -3.66 19.61 10.21
C GLY A 420 -3.62 20.50 11.46
N LEU A 421 -2.54 20.42 12.25
CA LEU A 421 -2.39 21.15 13.53
C LEU A 421 -1.48 22.38 13.43
N SER A 422 -0.80 22.59 12.30
CA SER A 422 0.20 23.66 12.17
C SER A 422 -0.40 25.05 12.40
N CYS A 423 0.16 25.78 13.37
CA CYS A 423 -0.05 27.20 13.55
C CYS A 423 0.99 28.01 12.73
N HIS A 424 0.60 29.18 12.22
CA HIS A 424 1.50 30.17 11.59
C HIS A 424 2.17 29.81 10.25
N GLY A 425 1.60 28.90 9.47
CA GLY A 425 1.97 28.73 8.05
C GLY A 425 3.24 27.93 7.78
N LEU A 426 3.85 27.31 8.81
CA LEU A 426 4.86 26.26 8.63
C LEU A 426 4.17 24.91 8.76
N ALA A 427 3.89 24.27 7.62
CA ALA A 427 3.30 22.92 7.62
C ALA A 427 4.33 21.92 8.15
N ASP A 428 4.11 21.39 9.36
CA ASP A 428 4.84 20.21 9.84
C ASP A 428 4.14 18.95 9.31
N THR A 429 4.66 18.40 8.23
CA THR A 429 4.13 17.19 7.59
C THR A 429 4.65 15.90 8.22
N SER A 430 5.34 15.98 9.36
CA SER A 430 5.92 14.80 9.99
C SER A 430 4.91 14.05 10.86
N THR A 431 5.04 12.72 10.84
CA THR A 431 4.28 11.83 11.71
C THR A 431 5.10 11.42 12.93
N VAL A 432 4.44 11.32 14.09
CA VAL A 432 5.06 10.88 15.35
C VAL A 432 4.44 9.55 15.79
N ALA A 433 5.28 8.57 16.12
CA ALA A 433 4.84 7.31 16.69
C ALA A 433 4.77 7.41 18.23
N LEU A 434 3.63 7.05 18.80
CA LEU A 434 3.38 7.03 20.24
C LEU A 434 2.97 5.62 20.66
N LYS A 435 3.43 5.21 21.85
CA LYS A 435 2.96 3.95 22.47
C LYS A 435 1.50 4.10 22.92
N ALA A 436 0.83 2.99 23.22
CA ALA A 436 -0.47 3.06 23.91
C ALA A 436 -0.35 3.82 25.25
N GLY A 437 -1.45 4.44 25.67
CA GLY A 437 -1.57 5.25 26.88
C GLY A 437 -1.73 6.74 26.59
N ARG A 438 -1.54 7.53 27.65
CA ARG A 438 -1.74 8.98 27.65
C ARG A 438 -0.47 9.74 27.24
N HIS A 439 -0.61 10.61 26.26
CA HIS A 439 0.43 11.52 25.75
C HIS A 439 -0.07 12.95 25.71
N VAL A 440 0.84 13.89 25.94
CA VAL A 440 0.61 15.33 25.78
C VAL A 440 1.73 15.87 24.92
N ILE A 441 1.37 16.47 23.79
CA ILE A 441 2.29 16.90 22.74
C ILE A 441 2.03 18.37 22.49
N ILE A 442 3.10 19.10 22.21
CA ILE A 442 3.05 20.48 21.76
C ILE A 442 3.51 20.46 20.31
N VAL A 443 2.66 20.95 19.40
CA VAL A 443 2.86 20.98 17.95
C VAL A 443 3.15 22.40 17.50
#